data_AF-A0A378N9N1-F1
#
_entry.id   AF-A0A378N9N1-F1
#
_cell.length_a   1.000
_cell.length_b   1.000
_cell.length_c   1.000
_cell.angle_alpha   90.00
_cell.angle_beta   90.00
_cell.angle_gamma   90.00
#
_symmetry.space_group_name_H-M   'P 1'
#
loop_
_entity.id
_entity.type
_entity.pdbx_description
1 polymer ?
#
loop_
_entity_poly.entity_id
_entity_poly.type
_entity_poly.pdbx_seq_one_letter_code
_entity_poly.pdbx_strand_id
1 'polypeptide(L)' 'MMQPLEEIGKICKQYDAMLIVDTVATLGGVDIRVDEWGIDACIGGTQKCISAPSAQL' A
#
# COMPACT_ATOMS: atom_id res chain seq x y z
N MET A 1 -10.24 -3.36 -8.62
CA MET A 1 -9.26 -4.38 -9.06
C MET A 1 -8.04 -4.22 -8.19
N MET A 2 -7.49 -5.32 -7.66
CA MET A 2 -6.27 -5.28 -6.84
C MET A 2 -5.04 -5.42 -7.75
N GLN A 3 -4.00 -4.64 -7.45
CA GLN A 3 -2.70 -4.75 -8.12
C GLN A 3 -1.92 -5.95 -7.57
N PRO A 4 -1.10 -6.64 -8.40
CA PRO A 4 -0.26 -7.76 -7.97
C PRO A 4 1.00 -7.27 -7.24
N LEU A 5 0.82 -6.73 -6.03
CA LEU A 5 1.89 -6.04 -5.29
C LEU A 5 3.04 -6.98 -4.88
N GLU A 6 2.77 -8.26 -4.64
CA GLU A 6 3.80 -9.24 -4.32
C GLU A 6 4.78 -9.43 -5.49
N GLU A 7 4.26 -9.57 -6.70
CA GLU A 7 5.08 -9.69 -7.93
C GLU A 7 5.82 -8.39 -8.24
N ILE A 8 5.15 -7.25 -8.06
CA ILE A 8 5.78 -5.93 -8.26
C ILE A 8 6.94 -5.74 -7.27
N GLY A 9 6.76 -6.10 -5.99
CA GLY A 9 7.82 -6.05 -4.99
C GLY A 9 9.02 -6.91 -5.32
N LYS A 10 8.78 -8.14 -5.83
CA LYS A 10 9.86 -9.01 -6.33
C LYS A 10 10.65 -8.34 -7.46
N ILE A 11 9.97 -7.66 -8.39
CA ILE A 11 10.61 -6.95 -9.50
C ILE A 11 11.39 -5.72 -8.98
N CYS A 12 10.79 -4.88 -8.15
CA CYS A 12 11.47 -3.71 -7.56
C CYS A 12 12.77 -4.11 -6.88
N LYS A 13 12.75 -5.18 -6.07
CA LYS A 13 13.94 -5.72 -5.40
C LYS A 13 15.01 -6.23 -6.38
N GLN A 14 14.63 -6.81 -7.52
CA GLN A 14 15.60 -7.27 -8.54
C GLN A 14 16.41 -6.12 -9.15
N TYR A 15 15.83 -4.92 -9.22
CA TYR A 15 16.45 -3.74 -9.83
C TYR A 15 16.93 -2.71 -8.81
N ASP A 16 16.96 -3.05 -7.51
CA ASP A 16 17.29 -2.13 -6.42
C ASP A 16 16.46 -0.83 -6.47
N ALA A 17 15.18 -0.98 -6.85
CA ALA A 17 14.23 0.13 -6.96
C ALA A 17 13.35 0.18 -5.71
N MET A 18 13.05 1.40 -5.25
CA MET A 18 12.10 1.61 -4.15
C MET A 18 10.66 1.32 -4.61
N LEU A 19 9.91 0.62 -3.78
CA LEU A 19 8.47 0.38 -3.95
C LEU A 19 7.66 1.24 -2.97
N ILE A 20 7.03 2.29 -3.51
CA ILE A 20 6.09 3.16 -2.78
C ILE A 20 4.67 2.83 -3.25
N VAL A 21 3.77 2.55 -2.31
CA VAL A 21 2.39 2.13 -2.61
C VAL A 21 1.38 3.06 -1.95
N ASP A 22 0.45 3.60 -2.75
CA ASP A 22 -0.77 4.26 -2.28
C ASP A 22 -1.83 3.20 -1.97
N THR A 23 -2.26 3.17 -0.72
CA THR A 23 -3.27 2.26 -0.17
C THR A 23 -4.49 3.00 0.38
N VAL A 24 -4.68 4.29 0.07
CA VAL A 24 -5.77 5.10 0.64
C VAL A 24 -7.14 4.44 0.43
N ALA A 25 -7.35 3.81 -0.73
CA ALA A 25 -8.61 3.14 -1.08
C ALA A 25 -8.76 1.72 -0.53
N THR A 26 -7.73 1.15 0.10
CA THR A 26 -7.68 -0.27 0.46
C THR A 26 -7.24 -0.52 1.91
N LEU A 27 -6.54 0.42 2.55
CA LEU A 27 -6.03 0.30 3.91
C LEU A 27 -7.16 0.01 4.89
N GLY A 28 -7.08 -1.12 5.59
CA GLY A 28 -8.11 -1.60 6.52
C GLY A 28 -9.31 -2.29 5.88
N GLY A 29 -9.40 -2.32 4.53
CA GLY A 29 -10.45 -3.03 3.80
C GLY A 29 -10.00 -4.36 3.18
N VAL A 30 -8.70 -4.54 2.97
CA VAL A 30 -8.07 -5.77 2.48
C VAL A 30 -6.75 -6.01 3.20
N ASP A 31 -6.24 -7.24 3.12
CA ASP A 31 -4.92 -7.56 3.66
C ASP A 31 -3.82 -6.86 2.84
N ILE A 32 -2.87 -6.23 3.53
CA ILE A 32 -1.73 -5.52 2.93
C ILE A 32 -0.47 -5.95 3.69
N ARG A 33 0.29 -6.87 3.09
CA ARG A 33 1.48 -7.47 3.74
C ARG A 33 2.72 -6.65 3.41
N VAL A 34 2.85 -5.48 4.05
CA VAL A 34 3.88 -4.45 3.76
C VAL A 34 5.29 -5.06 3.69
N ASP A 35 5.73 -5.74 4.76
CA ASP A 35 7.07 -6.32 4.84
C ASP A 35 7.27 -7.46 3.83
N GLU A 36 6.28 -8.33 3.71
CA GLU A 36 6.37 -9.54 2.88
C GLU A 36 6.36 -9.22 1.38
N TRP A 37 5.62 -8.19 0.99
CA TRP A 37 5.57 -7.71 -0.39
C TRP A 37 6.69 -6.72 -0.70
N GLY A 38 7.58 -6.41 0.25
CA GLY A 38 8.71 -5.52 0.03
C GLY A 38 8.31 -4.07 -0.28
N ILE A 39 7.26 -3.57 0.38
CA ILE A 39 6.82 -2.19 0.24
C ILE A 39 7.68 -1.31 1.16
N ASP A 40 8.50 -0.43 0.58
CA ASP A 40 9.38 0.46 1.33
C ASP A 40 8.62 1.63 1.99
N ALA A 41 7.54 2.09 1.34
CA ALA A 41 6.65 3.09 1.90
C ALA A 41 5.19 2.81 1.54
N CYS A 42 4.34 2.71 2.57
CA CYS A 42 2.91 2.48 2.44
C CYS A 42 2.16 3.75 2.85
N ILE A 43 1.50 4.39 1.89
CA ILE A 43 0.76 5.65 2.10
C ILE A 43 -0.73 5.30 2.24
N GLY A 44 -1.38 5.78 3.29
CA GLY A 44 -2.77 5.47 3.59
C GLY A 44 -3.63 6.70 3.87
N GLY A 45 -4.93 6.46 4.06
CA GLY A 45 -5.89 7.44 4.52
C GLY A 45 -7.01 6.78 5.34
N THR A 46 -7.56 7.52 6.29
CA THR A 46 -8.54 7.05 7.26
C THR A 46 -9.99 7.10 6.76
N GLN A 47 -10.23 7.89 5.71
CA GLN A 47 -11.56 8.30 5.23
C GLN A 47 -12.19 7.43 4.15
N LYS A 48 -11.70 6.20 3.98
CA LYS A 48 -12.29 5.22 3.07
C LYS A 48 -12.67 3.96 3.84
N CYS A 49 -11.89 2.88 3.72
CA CYS A 49 -12.23 1.60 4.36
C CYS A 49 -12.27 1.69 5.90
N ILE A 50 -11.46 2.56 6.51
CA ILE A 50 -11.46 2.79 7.97
C ILE A 50 -12.65 3.68 8.41
N SER A 51 -13.32 4.38 7.50
CA SER A 51 -14.50 5.24 7.76
C SER A 51 -14.30 6.34 8.83
N ALA A 52 -13.07 6.69 9.16
CA ALA A 52 -12.77 7.82 10.05
C ALA A 52 -12.67 9.14 9.25
N PRO A 53 -12.78 10.32 9.88
CA PRO A 53 -12.70 11.59 9.15
C PRO A 53 -11.39 11.75 8.38
N SER A 54 -11.45 12.47 7.26
CA SER A 54 -10.22 12.96 6.62
C SER A 54 -9.59 14.03 7.50
N ALA A 55 -8.27 14.02 7.61
CA ALA A 55 -7.52 15.13 8.19
C ALA A 55 -7.54 16.31 7.20
N GLN A 56 -8.63 17.08 7.20
CA GLN A 56 -8.68 18.42 6.64
C GLN A 56 -8.59 19.40 7.82
N LEU A 57 -7.55 20.22 7.82
CA LEU A 57 -7.47 21.41 8.67
C LEU A 57 -8.39 22.50 8.13
#